data_AF-A0A821D6G6-F1
#
_entry.id   AF-A0A821D6G6-F1
#
_cell.length_a   1.000
_cell.length_b   1.000
_cell.length_c   1.000
_cell.angle_alpha   90.00
_cell.angle_beta   90.00
_cell.angle_gamma   90.00
#
_symmetry.space_group_name_H-M   'P 1'
#
loop_
_entity.id
_entity.type
_entity.pdbx_description
1 polymer ?
#
loop_
_entity_poly.entity_id
_entity_poly.type
_entity_poly.pdbx_seq_one_letter_code
_entity_poly.pdbx_strand_id
1 'polypeptide(L)'
;MTKMRTATMIDIAKLIFKDLQWNKRPGAILDASCILARIILDDSQQVQQAKLYDGKFNFEISNRLTSTKLNQIFQTIKDSLENILAGYSYSEPYFRERLKSNVEELFSILRDPSLPLLEVEDILSNISERIPKEVEKEIKKIMKNYHSNLTSVLVQFPSQSIASVIDNYAAKLEQRNDRDSFFTTVQSLLQLVQCYRNGIKGYMKTVITDLIRNYLNIETLFQSGQYDKCLTLLRDKHKIDMSKVVEIIFSHANYNAKNALVIMLIDLLFERDPTLTDELTALLSELTLLTHTNNAKVALKARQVLIEFQQPPYELRHNQMESIFLSAIDMYGHKLCQENIQKLISSETSILDVLHSFYFHSNVQVRQAALEVYVRRSYISYDLNSIQHRFLSDGTCAVQFSLYLPLNHPNRLFEHENMARASSFADDLTNLNNTDSDLFQRMGILAAFDSWERAKSSFDELLTPFSPTYSDDLSSFTESRSVRAYGRQSSCDSPLIRTQNNRIDEAVNLIYVFIKDDANLRQNLKLEDVFLDFVQSKREVCKAKNIRRITFSLAAKRQFPVYYTYRKRLN
;
A
#
# COMPACT_ATOMS: atom_id res chain seq x y z
N MET A 1 -26.35 34.98 42.43
CA MET A 1 -27.77 35.22 42.80
C MET A 1 -28.66 34.96 41.59
N THR A 2 -29.02 33.70 41.36
CA THR A 2 -30.03 33.38 40.34
C THR A 2 -30.95 32.36 40.98
N LYS A 3 -32.06 32.87 41.54
CA LYS A 3 -33.14 32.05 42.09
C LYS A 3 -33.66 31.15 40.95
N MET A 4 -33.23 29.89 40.93
CA MET A 4 -33.94 28.85 40.21
C MET A 4 -35.35 28.82 40.80
N ARG A 5 -36.32 29.31 40.03
CA ARG A 5 -37.73 29.07 40.28
C ARG A 5 -37.93 27.56 40.18
N THR A 6 -38.09 26.92 41.32
CA THR A 6 -38.68 25.60 41.45
C THR A 6 -40.04 25.62 40.76
N ALA A 7 -40.06 25.14 39.52
CA ALA A 7 -41.28 24.95 38.77
C ALA A 7 -42.11 23.86 39.46
N THR A 8 -43.26 24.28 39.97
CA THR A 8 -44.48 23.49 40.08
C THR A 8 -44.31 22.10 40.71
N MET A 9 -44.39 22.04 42.05
CA MET A 9 -45.20 20.98 42.63
C MET A 9 -46.61 21.17 42.09
N ILE A 10 -46.95 20.41 41.05
CA ILE A 10 -48.35 20.21 40.67
C ILE A 10 -48.98 19.60 41.92
N ASP A 11 -49.99 20.28 42.45
CA ASP A 11 -50.79 19.84 43.58
C ASP A 11 -51.50 18.56 43.13
N ILE A 12 -50.84 17.40 43.29
CA ILE A 12 -51.29 16.09 42.79
C ILE A 12 -52.73 15.82 43.27
N ALA A 13 -53.13 16.37 44.43
CA ALA A 13 -54.47 16.26 44.97
C ALA A 13 -55.59 16.91 44.11
N LYS A 14 -55.28 17.79 43.14
CA LYS A 14 -56.29 18.47 42.29
C LYS A 14 -56.55 17.79 40.96
N LEU A 15 -55.73 16.82 40.55
CA LEU A 15 -55.97 16.03 39.35
C LEU A 15 -56.86 14.86 39.73
N ILE A 16 -58.06 14.78 39.16
CA ILE A 16 -58.92 13.61 39.30
C ILE A 16 -58.24 12.48 38.52
N PHE A 17 -57.93 11.37 39.22
CA PHE A 17 -57.17 10.25 38.69
C PHE A 17 -58.10 9.07 38.41
N LYS A 18 -57.99 8.50 37.20
CA LYS A 18 -58.79 7.33 36.81
C LYS A 18 -58.19 6.03 37.30
N ASP A 19 -56.91 5.80 37.00
CA ASP A 19 -56.22 4.53 37.23
C ASP A 19 -54.70 4.69 37.42
N LEU A 20 -54.15 3.94 38.39
CA LEU A 20 -52.72 3.85 38.70
C LEU A 20 -52.16 2.50 38.23
N GLN A 21 -51.24 2.53 37.26
CA GLN A 21 -50.57 1.33 36.76
C GLN A 21 -49.18 1.18 37.36
N TRP A 22 -49.03 0.23 38.29
CA TRP A 22 -47.75 -0.08 38.92
C TRP A 22 -46.80 -0.75 37.93
N ASN A 23 -45.61 -0.15 37.76
CA ASN A 23 -44.58 -0.65 36.85
C ASN A 23 -43.45 -1.38 37.61
N LYS A 24 -43.26 -1.06 38.89
CA LYS A 24 -42.29 -1.68 39.79
C LYS A 24 -43.01 -2.34 40.96
N ARG A 25 -42.54 -3.53 41.35
CA ARG A 25 -43.07 -4.28 42.50
C ARG A 25 -42.46 -3.72 43.80
N PRO A 26 -43.21 -3.73 44.92
CA PRO A 26 -42.65 -3.43 46.23
C PRO A 26 -41.43 -4.32 46.53
N GLY A 27 -40.35 -3.71 47.03
CA GLY A 27 -39.07 -4.40 47.31
C GLY A 27 -38.08 -4.47 46.15
N ALA A 28 -38.41 -3.93 44.96
CA ALA A 28 -37.45 -3.82 43.86
C ALA A 28 -36.40 -2.74 44.10
N ILE A 29 -35.16 -2.99 43.67
CA ILE A 29 -34.08 -2.00 43.67
C ILE A 29 -34.41 -0.91 42.63
N LEU A 30 -34.23 0.36 43.01
CA LEU A 30 -34.58 1.53 42.21
C LEU A 30 -33.33 2.28 41.75
N ASP A 31 -33.20 2.47 40.44
CA ASP A 31 -32.19 3.33 39.84
C ASP A 31 -32.69 4.78 39.74
N ALA A 32 -31.75 5.73 39.62
CA ALA A 32 -32.10 7.13 39.35
C ALA A 32 -32.91 7.24 38.03
N SER A 33 -33.99 8.02 38.04
CA SER A 33 -34.95 8.16 36.93
C SER A 33 -35.81 6.93 36.61
N CYS A 34 -35.86 5.93 37.50
CA CYS A 34 -36.73 4.78 37.36
C CYS A 34 -38.22 5.14 37.47
N ILE A 35 -39.04 4.64 36.54
CA ILE A 35 -40.49 4.85 36.54
C ILE A 35 -41.16 3.82 37.47
N LEU A 36 -41.70 4.28 38.59
CA LEU A 36 -42.36 3.43 39.60
C LEU A 36 -43.76 2.99 39.19
N ALA A 37 -44.55 3.94 38.68
CA ALA A 37 -45.90 3.74 38.22
C ALA A 37 -46.21 4.77 37.14
N ARG A 38 -47.15 4.43 36.26
CA ARG A 38 -47.75 5.37 35.31
C ARG A 38 -49.13 5.72 35.82
N ILE A 39 -49.41 7.02 35.88
CA ILE A 39 -50.71 7.54 36.30
C ILE A 39 -51.45 7.96 35.04
N ILE A 40 -52.68 7.48 34.85
CA ILE A 40 -53.57 7.91 33.78
C ILE A 40 -54.41 9.08 34.30
N LEU A 41 -54.28 10.23 33.65
CA LEU A 41 -55.03 11.45 33.98
C LEU A 41 -56.43 11.38 33.33
N ASP A 42 -57.48 11.79 34.06
CA ASP A 42 -58.85 11.82 33.53
C ASP A 42 -59.02 12.82 32.39
N ASP A 43 -58.36 13.98 32.49
CA ASP A 43 -58.40 15.03 31.49
C ASP A 43 -56.98 15.37 31.01
N SER A 44 -56.60 14.76 29.90
CA SER A 44 -55.31 15.00 29.23
C SER A 44 -55.10 16.45 28.77
N GLN A 45 -56.16 17.27 28.68
CA GLN A 45 -56.06 18.67 28.23
C GLN A 45 -55.54 19.63 29.30
N GLN A 46 -55.55 19.22 30.57
CA GLN A 46 -55.01 20.03 31.67
C GLN A 46 -53.46 19.99 31.73
N VAL A 47 -52.84 19.07 30.99
CA VAL A 47 -51.39 18.97 30.90
C VAL A 47 -50.87 19.91 29.82
N GLN A 48 -50.31 21.04 30.23
CA GLN A 48 -49.64 21.95 29.31
C GLN A 48 -48.29 21.35 28.86
N GLN A 49 -48.29 20.68 27.71
CA GLN A 49 -47.05 20.17 27.12
C GLN A 49 -46.23 21.31 26.50
N ALA A 50 -44.92 21.31 26.75
CA ALA A 50 -44.01 22.21 26.06
C ALA A 50 -44.03 21.89 24.56
N LYS A 51 -44.25 22.90 23.72
CA LYS A 51 -44.15 22.75 22.27
C LYS A 51 -42.68 22.64 21.88
N LEU A 52 -42.32 21.56 21.19
CA LEU A 52 -40.99 21.40 20.60
C LEU A 52 -40.76 22.53 19.59
N TYR A 53 -39.54 23.05 19.55
CA TYR A 53 -39.16 24.05 18.55
C TYR A 53 -38.91 23.32 17.23
N ASP A 54 -39.85 23.44 16.30
CA ASP A 54 -39.75 22.87 14.95
C ASP A 54 -39.11 23.85 13.95
N GLY A 55 -38.70 25.03 14.40
CA GLY A 55 -37.99 25.98 13.57
C GLY A 55 -36.57 25.51 13.25
N LYS A 56 -36.00 26.02 12.16
CA LYS A 56 -34.56 25.88 11.90
C LYS A 56 -33.81 26.96 12.68
N PHE A 57 -32.65 26.65 13.22
CA PHE A 57 -31.76 27.69 13.76
C PHE A 57 -31.21 28.52 12.60
N ASN A 58 -31.26 29.85 12.72
CA ASN A 58 -30.81 30.74 11.67
C ASN A 58 -29.28 30.87 11.73
N PHE A 59 -28.56 30.00 11.01
CA PHE A 59 -27.09 29.91 11.02
C PHE A 59 -26.38 31.04 10.25
N GLU A 60 -27.11 31.98 9.63
CA GLU A 60 -26.53 33.07 8.82
C GLU A 60 -25.58 33.99 9.62
N ILE A 61 -25.70 34.04 10.94
CA ILE A 61 -24.80 34.84 11.81
C ILE A 61 -23.39 34.22 11.87
N SER A 62 -23.25 32.90 11.70
CA SER A 62 -21.96 32.19 11.75
C SER A 62 -21.17 32.32 10.44
N ASN A 63 -21.83 32.53 9.30
CA ASN A 63 -21.16 32.70 7.99
C ASN A 63 -20.45 34.06 7.83
N ARG A 64 -20.62 35.01 8.76
CA ARG A 64 -19.81 36.24 8.76
C ARG A 64 -18.37 36.03 9.24
N LEU A 65 -18.07 34.87 9.85
CA LEU A 65 -16.74 34.51 10.36
C LEU A 65 -15.95 33.61 9.41
N THR A 66 -16.55 33.10 8.33
CA THR A 66 -15.78 32.37 7.30
C THR A 66 -14.95 33.37 6.53
N SER A 67 -13.71 33.56 6.98
CA SER A 67 -12.77 34.41 6.28
C SER A 67 -12.61 33.96 4.84
N THR A 68 -12.58 34.92 3.92
CA THR A 68 -12.23 34.67 2.52
C THR A 68 -10.72 34.63 2.29
N LYS A 69 -9.90 35.03 3.28
CA LYS A 69 -8.45 35.08 3.13
C LYS A 69 -7.84 33.73 3.45
N LEU A 70 -6.99 33.24 2.55
CA LEU A 70 -6.39 31.91 2.59
C LEU A 70 -5.55 31.66 3.87
N ASN A 71 -4.84 32.66 4.38
CA ASN A 71 -4.11 32.54 5.66
C ASN A 71 -5.04 32.34 6.88
N GLN A 72 -6.23 32.96 6.88
CA GLN A 72 -7.18 32.81 7.99
C GLN A 72 -7.92 31.46 7.90
N ILE A 73 -8.23 31.01 6.68
CA ILE A 73 -8.75 29.66 6.44
C ILE A 73 -7.74 28.61 6.90
N PHE A 74 -6.46 28.78 6.58
CA PHE A 74 -5.38 27.91 7.06
C PHE A 74 -5.36 27.79 8.58
N GLN A 75 -5.35 28.91 9.31
CA GLN A 75 -5.34 28.89 10.77
C GLN A 75 -6.61 28.22 11.33
N THR A 76 -7.79 28.52 10.77
CA THR A 76 -9.05 27.89 11.19
C THR A 76 -9.03 26.37 11.03
N ILE A 77 -8.51 25.88 9.91
CA ILE A 77 -8.39 24.44 9.65
C ILE A 77 -7.36 23.82 10.59
N LYS A 78 -6.19 24.46 10.74
CA LYS A 78 -5.14 24.01 11.65
C LYS A 78 -5.66 23.88 13.07
N ASP A 79 -6.33 24.92 13.59
CA ASP A 79 -6.96 24.92 14.91
C ASP A 79 -8.01 23.80 15.01
N SER A 80 -8.83 23.59 13.97
CA SER A 80 -9.80 22.50 13.96
C SER A 80 -9.13 21.12 14.06
N LEU A 81 -7.97 20.91 13.44
CA LEU A 81 -7.24 19.65 13.49
C LEU A 81 -6.52 19.47 14.82
N GLU A 82 -5.93 20.53 15.38
CA GLU A 82 -5.34 20.53 16.71
C GLU A 82 -6.39 20.26 17.80
N ASN A 83 -7.61 20.79 17.65
CA ASN A 83 -8.74 20.48 18.53
C ASN A 83 -9.13 19.00 18.50
N ILE A 84 -9.14 18.37 17.32
CA ILE A 84 -9.36 16.92 17.19
C ILE A 84 -8.25 16.14 17.92
N LEU A 85 -6.99 16.57 17.78
CA LEU A 85 -5.85 15.99 18.51
C LEU A 85 -5.95 16.20 20.03
N ALA A 86 -6.52 17.32 20.48
CA ALA A 86 -6.82 17.59 21.88
C ALA A 86 -8.01 16.78 22.43
N GLY A 87 -8.72 16.04 21.57
CA GLY A 87 -9.84 15.16 21.94
C GLY A 87 -11.23 15.74 21.63
N TYR A 88 -11.32 16.97 21.14
CA TYR A 88 -12.59 17.59 20.74
C TYR A 88 -13.00 17.08 19.35
N SER A 89 -13.85 16.06 19.31
CA SER A 89 -14.32 15.45 18.06
C SER A 89 -15.84 15.60 17.90
N TYR A 90 -16.26 15.73 16.64
CA TYR A 90 -17.67 15.65 16.28
C TYR A 90 -18.16 14.20 16.41
N SER A 91 -19.45 14.02 16.70
CA SER A 91 -20.06 12.69 16.65
C SER A 91 -20.27 12.24 15.20
N GLU A 92 -20.21 10.93 14.97
CA GLU A 92 -20.61 10.33 13.69
C GLU A 92 -22.09 10.63 13.40
N PRO A 93 -22.49 10.87 12.12
CA PRO A 93 -21.72 10.66 10.89
C PRO A 93 -20.88 11.86 10.40
N TYR A 94 -20.98 13.03 11.05
CA TYR A 94 -20.39 14.27 10.54
C TYR A 94 -18.86 14.32 10.63
N PHE A 95 -18.28 13.50 11.51
CA PHE A 95 -16.84 13.49 11.77
C PHE A 95 -16.02 13.14 10.53
N ARG A 96 -16.33 12.03 9.85
CA ARG A 96 -15.50 11.52 8.75
C ARG A 96 -15.50 12.43 7.53
N GLU A 97 -16.66 12.94 7.14
CA GLU A 97 -16.79 13.82 5.99
C GLU A 97 -16.05 15.14 6.22
N ARG A 98 -16.22 15.73 7.40
CA ARG A 98 -15.56 16.99 7.76
C ARG A 98 -14.06 16.83 7.96
N LEU A 99 -13.62 15.72 8.56
CA LEU A 99 -12.21 15.38 8.68
C LEU A 99 -11.56 15.31 7.30
N LYS A 100 -12.18 14.57 6.37
CA LYS A 100 -11.69 14.44 4.99
C LYS A 100 -11.58 15.80 4.30
N SER A 101 -12.65 16.60 4.35
CA SER A 101 -12.68 17.94 3.76
C SER A 101 -11.59 18.84 4.34
N ASN A 102 -11.47 18.90 5.67
CA ASN A 102 -10.48 19.74 6.35
C ASN A 102 -9.05 19.34 5.99
N VAL A 103 -8.74 18.04 5.94
CA VAL A 103 -7.38 17.59 5.61
C VAL A 103 -7.08 17.84 4.13
N GLU A 104 -7.99 17.55 3.21
CA GLU A 104 -7.78 17.83 1.78
C GLU A 104 -7.57 19.33 1.51
N GLU A 105 -8.34 20.18 2.17
CA GLU A 105 -8.24 21.63 2.10
C GLU A 105 -6.92 22.14 2.71
N LEU A 106 -6.49 21.59 3.86
CA LEU A 106 -5.18 21.88 4.44
C LEU A 106 -4.04 21.65 3.43
N PHE A 107 -4.02 20.48 2.78
CA PHE A 107 -2.99 20.17 1.77
C PHE A 107 -3.09 21.05 0.53
N SER A 108 -4.29 21.52 0.17
CA SER A 108 -4.48 22.46 -0.94
C SER A 108 -3.88 23.83 -0.61
N ILE A 109 -4.20 24.35 0.57
CA ILE A 109 -3.71 25.65 1.05
C ILE A 109 -2.20 25.65 1.23
N LEU A 110 -1.64 24.61 1.86
CA LEU A 110 -0.19 24.50 2.09
C LEU A 110 0.64 24.32 0.80
N ARG A 111 0.01 24.19 -0.37
CA ARG A 111 0.69 24.19 -1.67
C ARG A 111 0.59 25.52 -2.40
N ASP A 112 -0.31 26.40 -1.97
CA ASP A 112 -0.53 27.67 -2.62
C ASP A 112 0.65 28.61 -2.32
N PRO A 113 1.42 29.04 -3.34
CA PRO A 113 2.55 29.94 -3.15
C PRO A 113 2.16 31.35 -2.67
N SER A 114 0.86 31.69 -2.64
CA SER A 114 0.34 32.93 -2.08
C SER A 114 0.17 32.91 -0.56
N LEU A 115 0.12 31.74 0.09
CA LEU A 115 -0.03 31.63 1.56
C LEU A 115 1.04 32.44 2.33
N PRO A 116 2.35 32.31 2.04
CA PRO A 116 3.38 33.05 2.76
C PRO A 116 3.26 34.56 2.58
N LEU A 117 2.78 35.01 1.42
CA LEU A 117 2.56 36.43 1.15
C LEU A 117 1.49 36.98 2.11
N LEU A 118 0.35 36.30 2.20
CA LEU A 118 -0.76 36.72 3.05
C LEU A 118 -0.43 36.67 4.53
N GLU A 119 0.33 35.65 4.98
CA GLU A 119 0.78 35.57 6.37
C GLU A 119 1.75 36.69 6.74
N VAL A 120 2.71 37.02 5.86
CA VAL A 120 3.60 38.15 6.10
C VAL A 120 2.83 39.48 6.07
N GLU A 121 1.88 39.67 5.16
CA GLU A 121 1.04 40.88 5.12
C GLU A 121 0.25 41.09 6.40
N ASP A 122 -0.32 40.02 6.97
CA ASP A 122 -1.09 40.06 8.21
C ASP A 122 -0.19 40.42 9.41
N ILE A 123 0.97 39.77 9.54
CA ILE A 123 1.95 40.09 10.59
C ILE A 123 2.45 41.52 10.44
N LEU A 124 2.83 41.95 9.23
CA LEU A 124 3.31 43.31 8.96
C LEU A 124 2.25 44.37 9.28
N SER A 125 0.98 44.10 8.99
CA SER A 125 -0.13 45.01 9.31
C SER A 125 -0.30 45.18 10.83
N ASN A 126 -0.06 44.12 11.61
CA ASN A 126 -0.14 44.17 13.07
C ASN A 126 1.05 44.90 13.72
N ILE A 127 2.24 44.88 13.09
CA ILE A 127 3.45 45.52 13.62
C ILE A 127 3.82 46.84 12.93
N SER A 128 3.01 47.33 11.98
CA SER A 128 3.37 48.45 11.09
C SER A 128 3.69 49.75 11.82
N GLU A 129 3.07 50.00 12.98
CA GLU A 129 3.33 51.22 13.76
C GLU A 129 4.62 51.13 14.60
N ARG A 130 5.09 49.92 14.90
CA ARG A 130 6.22 49.66 15.80
C ARG A 130 7.51 49.34 15.04
N ILE A 131 7.40 48.89 13.80
CA ILE A 131 8.54 48.56 12.95
C ILE A 131 9.12 49.83 12.29
N PRO A 132 10.46 49.97 12.22
CA PRO A 132 11.11 51.06 11.48
C PRO A 132 10.68 51.10 10.00
N LYS A 133 10.31 52.29 9.53
CA LYS A 133 9.78 52.50 8.15
C LYS A 133 10.74 52.05 7.06
N GLU A 134 12.05 52.08 7.30
CA GLU A 134 13.06 51.61 6.35
C GLU A 134 12.96 50.10 6.13
N VAL A 135 12.86 49.33 7.23
CA VAL A 135 12.72 47.86 7.20
C VAL A 135 11.40 47.47 6.54
N GLU A 136 10.30 48.13 6.91
CA GLU A 136 8.97 47.86 6.35
C GLU A 136 8.94 48.06 4.82
N LYS A 137 9.54 49.14 4.32
CA LYS A 137 9.60 49.44 2.89
C LYS A 137 10.38 48.39 2.10
N GLU A 138 11.54 47.97 2.61
CA GLU A 138 12.35 46.95 1.94
C GLU A 138 11.65 45.59 1.92
N ILE A 139 11.01 45.18 3.03
CA ILE A 139 10.26 43.92 3.08
C ILE A 139 9.07 43.96 2.10
N LYS A 140 8.30 45.06 2.08
CA LYS A 140 7.19 45.24 1.11
C LYS A 140 7.66 45.18 -0.34
N LYS A 141 8.85 45.71 -0.64
CA LYS A 141 9.46 45.64 -1.97
C LYS A 141 9.81 44.19 -2.36
N ILE A 142 10.41 43.43 -1.44
CA ILE A 142 10.71 42.01 -1.63
C ILE A 142 9.41 41.22 -1.90
N MET A 143 8.36 41.47 -1.10
CA MET A 143 7.06 40.81 -1.25
C MET A 143 6.38 41.14 -2.58
N LYS A 144 6.42 42.39 -3.02
CA LYS A 144 5.87 42.80 -4.31
C LYS A 144 6.58 42.10 -5.48
N ASN A 145 7.90 41.97 -5.39
CA ASN A 145 8.69 41.25 -6.39
C ASN A 145 8.37 39.75 -6.39
N TYR A 146 8.20 39.15 -5.21
CA TYR A 146 7.74 37.76 -5.10
C TYR A 146 6.36 37.57 -5.72
N HIS A 147 5.40 38.44 -5.42
CA HIS A 147 4.04 38.40 -5.98
C HIS A 147 4.04 38.52 -7.51
N SER A 148 4.85 39.42 -8.10
CA SER A 148 4.93 39.55 -9.56
C SER A 148 5.53 38.33 -10.27
N ASN A 149 6.33 37.52 -9.56
CA ASN A 149 7.00 36.35 -10.11
C ASN A 149 6.31 35.03 -9.72
N LEU A 150 5.11 35.08 -9.14
CA LEU A 150 4.41 33.93 -8.55
C LEU A 150 4.02 32.85 -9.59
N THR A 151 3.89 33.22 -10.86
CA THR A 151 3.66 32.28 -11.97
C THR A 151 4.92 31.50 -12.39
N SER A 152 6.10 31.88 -11.89
CA SER A 152 7.35 31.17 -12.19
C SER A 152 7.47 29.91 -11.35
N VAL A 153 7.71 28.77 -11.99
CA VAL A 153 7.90 27.47 -11.32
C VAL A 153 9.12 27.45 -10.40
N LEU A 154 10.09 28.34 -10.64
CA LEU A 154 11.36 28.42 -9.90
C LEU A 154 11.32 29.40 -8.73
N VAL A 155 10.26 30.21 -8.59
CA VAL A 155 10.20 31.21 -7.51
C VAL A 155 10.06 30.51 -6.16
N GLN A 156 10.92 30.87 -5.22
CA GLN A 156 10.83 30.42 -3.84
C GLN A 156 10.56 31.62 -2.95
N PHE A 157 9.91 31.38 -1.81
CA PHE A 157 9.69 32.42 -0.82
C PHE A 157 11.04 32.98 -0.35
N PRO A 158 11.28 34.30 -0.43
CA PRO A 158 12.58 34.93 -0.18
C PRO A 158 12.87 35.07 1.32
N SER A 159 12.84 33.96 2.06
CA SER A 159 13.03 33.92 3.51
C SER A 159 14.37 34.54 3.94
N GLN A 160 15.47 34.14 3.29
CA GLN A 160 16.81 34.64 3.59
C GLN A 160 16.94 36.15 3.36
N SER A 161 16.36 36.67 2.27
CA SER A 161 16.40 38.09 1.97
C SER A 161 15.67 38.92 3.02
N ILE A 162 14.51 38.44 3.50
CA ILE A 162 13.76 39.10 4.58
C ILE A 162 14.56 39.05 5.89
N ALA A 163 15.15 37.90 6.24
CA ALA A 163 15.98 37.76 7.42
C ALA A 163 17.19 38.71 7.40
N SER A 164 17.89 38.81 6.25
CA SER A 164 19.02 39.72 6.09
C SER A 164 18.64 41.19 6.26
N VAL A 165 17.45 41.62 5.82
CA VAL A 165 16.98 43.00 6.04
C VAL A 165 16.81 43.29 7.54
N ILE A 166 16.26 42.33 8.29
CA ILE A 166 16.07 42.45 9.74
C ILE A 166 17.42 42.49 10.45
N ASP A 167 18.33 41.57 10.12
CA ASP A 167 19.67 41.47 10.74
C ASP A 167 20.53 42.70 10.44
N ASN A 168 20.49 43.20 9.20
CA ASN A 168 21.21 44.41 8.80
C ASN A 168 20.73 45.66 9.56
N TYR A 169 19.43 45.74 9.86
CA TYR A 169 18.92 46.84 10.69
C TYR A 169 19.31 46.67 12.15
N ALA A 170 19.20 45.45 12.69
CA ALA A 170 19.62 45.15 14.06
C ALA A 170 21.11 45.47 14.30
N ALA A 171 21.97 45.26 13.30
CA ALA A 171 23.39 45.60 13.35
C ALA A 171 23.67 47.11 13.46
N LYS A 172 22.76 47.96 12.96
CA LYS A 172 22.88 49.44 13.04
C LYS A 172 22.51 50.00 14.42
N LEU A 173 21.71 49.27 15.19
CA LEU A 173 21.33 49.72 16.53
C LEU A 173 22.54 49.61 17.45
N GLU A 174 22.95 50.67 18.12
CA GLU A 174 24.13 50.64 19.00
C GLU A 174 23.80 50.11 20.41
N GLN A 175 22.60 50.44 20.90
CA GLN A 175 22.16 50.05 22.25
C GLN A 175 21.54 48.65 22.27
N ARG A 176 21.93 47.85 23.27
CA ARG A 176 21.41 46.49 23.47
C ARG A 176 19.89 46.48 23.75
N ASN A 177 19.40 47.41 24.55
CA ASN A 177 17.97 47.48 24.89
C ASN A 177 17.10 47.75 23.65
N ASP A 178 17.58 48.60 22.74
CA ASP A 178 16.87 48.91 21.48
C ASP A 178 16.86 47.70 20.54
N ARG A 179 17.96 46.94 20.50
CA ARG A 179 18.03 45.66 19.76
C ARG A 179 17.03 44.66 20.32
N ASP A 180 17.00 44.46 21.64
CA ASP A 180 16.11 43.49 22.28
C ASP A 180 14.63 43.87 22.08
N SER A 181 14.30 45.16 22.17
CA SER A 181 12.96 45.69 21.89
C SER A 181 12.56 45.50 20.41
N PHE A 182 13.49 45.74 19.48
CA PHE A 182 13.29 45.50 18.05
C PHE A 182 13.04 44.02 17.75
N PHE A 183 13.86 43.10 18.28
CA PHE A 183 13.65 41.67 18.09
C PHE A 183 12.35 41.17 18.72
N THR A 184 11.95 41.71 19.88
CA THR A 184 10.64 41.40 20.48
C THR A 184 9.48 41.82 19.56
N THR A 185 9.63 42.95 18.86
CA THR A 185 8.62 43.45 17.92
C THR A 185 8.53 42.60 16.65
N VAL A 186 9.67 42.14 16.11
CA VAL A 186 9.76 41.41 14.83
C VAL A 186 9.74 39.88 15.02
N GLN A 187 9.65 39.39 16.26
CA GLN A 187 9.76 37.97 16.60
C GLN A 187 8.80 37.07 15.80
N SER A 188 7.53 37.45 15.69
CA SER A 188 6.52 36.69 14.94
C SER A 188 6.88 36.59 13.45
N LEU A 189 7.42 37.66 12.85
CA LEU A 189 7.88 37.67 11.47
C LEU A 189 9.13 36.79 11.29
N LEU A 190 10.09 36.85 12.21
CA LEU A 190 11.27 35.99 12.18
C LEU A 190 10.91 34.51 12.27
N GLN A 191 9.97 34.14 13.15
CA GLN A 191 9.47 32.77 13.26
C GLN A 191 8.85 32.31 11.94
N LEU A 192 7.99 33.13 11.32
CA LEU A 192 7.37 32.83 10.03
C LEU A 192 8.42 32.63 8.92
N VAL A 193 9.39 33.54 8.83
CA VAL A 193 10.47 33.49 7.84
C VAL A 193 11.31 32.23 8.00
N GLN A 194 11.59 31.81 9.24
CA GLN A 194 12.32 30.58 9.53
C GLN A 194 11.53 29.33 9.11
N CYS A 195 10.22 29.32 9.35
CA CYS A 195 9.33 28.23 8.94
C CYS A 195 9.36 27.99 7.42
N TYR A 196 9.51 29.06 6.62
CA TYR A 196 9.60 28.98 5.15
C TYR A 196 11.03 28.85 4.60
N ARG A 197 12.04 28.55 5.43
CA ARG A 197 13.44 28.40 4.98
C ARG A 197 13.62 27.34 3.90
N ASN A 198 12.88 26.25 4.00
CA ASN A 198 12.91 25.13 3.04
C ASN A 198 11.81 25.25 1.96
N GLY A 199 11.28 26.46 1.76
CA GLY A 199 10.19 26.76 0.84
C GLY A 199 8.83 26.22 1.30
N ILE A 200 7.81 26.42 0.47
CA ILE A 200 6.42 26.04 0.74
C ILE A 200 6.24 24.54 1.02
N LYS A 201 6.95 23.69 0.27
CA LYS A 201 6.93 22.23 0.46
C LYS A 201 7.55 21.81 1.79
N GLY A 202 8.66 22.45 2.18
CA GLY A 202 9.29 22.21 3.48
C GLY A 202 8.37 22.60 4.62
N TYR A 203 7.73 23.79 4.53
CA TYR A 203 6.76 24.24 5.52
C TYR A 203 5.57 23.28 5.66
N MET A 204 5.00 22.82 4.55
CA MET A 204 3.93 21.81 4.56
C MET A 204 4.34 20.56 5.34
N LYS A 205 5.55 20.04 5.10
CA LYS A 205 6.07 18.87 5.82
C LYS A 205 6.22 19.15 7.31
N THR A 206 6.74 20.32 7.69
CA THR A 206 6.89 20.73 9.09
C THR A 206 5.53 20.79 9.80
N VAL A 207 4.52 21.44 9.20
CA VAL A 207 3.17 21.52 9.77
C VAL A 207 2.56 20.14 10.01
N ILE A 208 2.66 19.23 9.03
CA ILE A 208 2.13 17.86 9.17
C ILE A 208 2.93 17.06 10.21
N THR A 209 4.26 17.20 10.20
CA THR A 209 5.15 16.57 11.19
C THR A 209 4.78 17.02 12.60
N ASP A 210 4.51 18.30 12.81
CA ASP A 210 4.14 18.85 14.12
C ASP A 210 2.78 18.33 14.61
N LEU A 211 1.79 18.21 13.71
CA LEU A 211 0.50 17.57 14.05
C LEU A 211 0.69 16.10 14.48
N ILE A 212 1.53 15.35 13.76
CA ILE A 212 1.82 13.95 14.10
C ILE A 212 2.63 13.85 15.41
N ARG A 213 3.56 14.77 15.66
CA ARG A 213 4.29 14.88 16.93
C ARG A 213 3.35 15.15 18.09
N ASN A 214 2.36 16.04 17.93
CA ASN A 214 1.38 16.33 18.97
C ASN A 214 0.60 15.08 19.36
N TYR A 215 0.21 14.24 18.39
CA TYR A 215 -0.38 12.93 18.66
C TYR A 215 0.59 12.03 19.46
N LEU A 216 1.83 11.90 18.99
CA LEU A 216 2.84 11.02 19.58
C LEU A 216 3.21 11.42 21.02
N ASN A 217 3.35 12.72 21.29
CA ASN A 217 3.64 13.27 22.62
C ASN A 217 2.61 12.87 23.68
N ILE A 218 1.34 12.70 23.28
CA ILE A 218 0.28 12.24 24.17
C ILE A 218 0.31 10.72 24.28
N GLU A 219 0.26 10.02 23.15
CA GLU A 219 0.07 8.57 23.14
C GLU A 219 1.26 7.78 23.69
N THR A 220 2.48 8.34 23.65
CA THR A 220 3.68 7.74 24.27
C THR A 220 3.58 7.65 25.80
N LEU A 221 2.90 8.60 26.44
CA LEU A 221 2.71 8.62 27.90
C LEU A 221 1.88 7.43 28.39
N PHE A 222 1.01 6.92 27.52
CA PHE A 222 0.12 5.79 27.81
C PHE A 222 0.69 4.43 27.37
N GLN A 223 1.95 4.35 26.92
CA GLN A 223 2.60 3.08 26.54
C GLN A 223 3.21 2.30 27.72
N SER A 224 3.31 2.92 28.90
CA SER A 224 4.08 2.39 30.04
C SER A 224 3.25 1.49 30.97
N GLY A 225 2.86 0.32 30.48
CA GLY A 225 2.16 -0.70 31.27
C GLY A 225 0.65 -0.47 31.37
N GLN A 226 0.07 -0.73 32.54
CA GLN A 226 -1.36 -0.57 32.75
C GLN A 226 -1.74 0.91 32.92
N TYR A 227 -2.96 1.25 32.49
CA TYR A 227 -3.50 2.61 32.51
C TYR A 227 -3.34 3.34 33.86
N ASP A 228 -3.64 2.68 34.98
CA ASP A 228 -3.53 3.29 36.33
C ASP A 228 -2.10 3.71 36.70
N LYS A 229 -1.10 2.95 36.21
CA LYS A 229 0.31 3.27 36.41
C LYS A 229 0.70 4.50 35.59
N CYS A 230 0.24 4.57 34.34
CA CYS A 230 0.44 5.76 33.49
C CYS A 230 -0.16 7.01 34.12
N LEU A 231 -1.37 6.92 34.70
CA LEU A 231 -2.01 8.04 35.38
C LEU A 231 -1.21 8.51 36.61
N THR A 232 -0.70 7.57 37.40
CA THR A 232 0.12 7.88 38.57
C THR A 232 1.39 8.63 38.17
N LEU A 233 2.10 8.13 37.15
CA LEU A 233 3.29 8.78 36.59
C LEU A 233 2.98 10.17 36.01
N LEU A 234 1.85 10.31 35.31
CA LEU A 234 1.42 11.58 34.73
C LEU A 234 1.13 12.62 35.82
N ARG A 235 0.43 12.20 36.88
CA ARG A 235 0.14 13.05 38.05
C ARG A 235 1.41 13.44 38.79
N ASP A 236 2.37 12.53 38.90
CA ASP A 236 3.67 12.81 39.54
C ASP A 236 4.54 13.76 38.72
N LYS A 237 4.44 13.72 37.38
CA LYS A 237 5.13 14.65 36.47
C LYS A 237 4.54 16.06 36.52
N HIS A 238 3.23 16.19 36.68
CA HIS A 238 2.50 17.46 36.63
C HIS A 238 1.81 17.81 37.96
N LYS A 239 2.53 17.68 39.09
CA LYS A 239 1.97 17.93 40.44
C LYS A 239 1.38 19.33 40.64
N ILE A 240 1.93 20.32 39.93
CA ILE A 240 1.54 21.74 40.07
C ILE A 240 0.36 22.10 39.16
N ASP A 241 0.22 21.41 38.02
CA ASP A 241 -0.77 21.73 36.98
C ASP A 241 -1.63 20.51 36.65
N MET A 242 -2.67 20.32 37.46
CA MET A 242 -3.62 19.22 37.27
C MET A 242 -4.55 19.44 36.07
N SER A 243 -4.72 20.67 35.60
CA SER A 243 -5.51 20.96 34.40
C SER A 243 -4.88 20.29 33.18
N LYS A 244 -3.56 20.39 33.04
CA LYS A 244 -2.82 19.71 31.97
C LYS A 244 -2.94 18.18 32.02
N VAL A 245 -3.00 17.59 33.22
CA VAL A 245 -3.24 16.15 33.38
C VAL A 245 -4.60 15.77 32.82
N VAL A 246 -5.64 16.55 33.14
CA VAL A 246 -7.00 16.33 32.63
C VAL A 246 -7.05 16.48 31.11
N GLU A 247 -6.40 17.49 30.54
CA GLU A 247 -6.33 17.70 29.09
C GLU A 247 -5.66 16.52 28.36
N ILE A 248 -4.55 16.00 28.90
CA ILE A 248 -3.85 14.84 28.34
C ILE A 248 -4.74 13.59 28.38
N ILE A 249 -5.43 13.36 29.51
CA ILE A 249 -6.37 12.24 29.67
C ILE A 249 -7.55 12.39 28.70
N PHE A 250 -8.12 13.59 28.59
CA PHE A 250 -9.23 13.88 27.69
C PHE A 250 -8.85 13.65 26.23
N SER A 251 -7.66 14.11 25.82
CA SER A 251 -7.11 13.82 24.49
C SER A 251 -6.96 12.32 24.25
N HIS A 252 -6.40 11.58 25.20
CA HIS A 252 -6.21 10.13 25.07
C HIS A 252 -7.54 9.36 25.02
N ALA A 253 -8.56 9.79 25.78
CA ALA A 253 -9.86 9.14 25.82
C ALA A 253 -10.52 9.05 24.42
N ASN A 254 -10.27 10.05 23.56
CA ASN A 254 -10.78 10.11 22.19
C ASN A 254 -9.75 9.67 21.13
N TYR A 255 -8.91 8.68 21.45
CA TYR A 255 -7.88 8.14 20.54
C TYR A 255 -8.43 7.70 19.16
N ASN A 256 -9.69 7.24 19.07
CA ASN A 256 -10.27 6.78 17.80
C ASN A 256 -10.32 7.90 16.73
N ALA A 257 -10.74 9.11 17.12
CA ALA A 257 -10.80 10.25 16.22
C ALA A 257 -9.38 10.69 15.81
N LYS A 258 -8.45 10.71 16.76
CA LYS A 258 -7.04 11.05 16.55
C LYS A 258 -6.37 10.07 15.58
N ASN A 259 -6.61 8.77 15.75
CA ASN A 259 -6.08 7.73 14.89
C ASN A 259 -6.53 7.89 13.44
N ALA A 260 -7.82 8.22 13.23
CA ALA A 260 -8.34 8.50 11.90
C ALA A 260 -7.65 9.70 11.25
N LEU A 261 -7.45 10.79 12.00
CA LEU A 261 -6.73 11.98 11.52
C LEU A 261 -5.28 11.65 11.14
N VAL A 262 -4.52 10.99 12.03
CA VAL A 262 -3.11 10.68 11.77
C VAL A 262 -2.93 9.74 10.58
N ILE A 263 -3.79 8.72 10.45
CA ILE A 263 -3.76 7.83 9.28
C ILE A 263 -3.99 8.62 7.99
N MET A 264 -4.99 9.50 7.97
CA MET A 264 -5.31 10.31 6.80
C MET A 264 -4.19 11.31 6.44
N LEU A 265 -3.55 11.93 7.45
CA LEU A 265 -2.39 12.79 7.25
C LEU A 265 -1.22 12.04 6.61
N ILE A 266 -0.94 10.82 7.09
CA ILE A 266 0.10 9.95 6.53
C ILE A 266 -0.25 9.55 5.10
N ASP A 267 -1.49 9.09 4.85
CA ASP A 267 -1.95 8.68 3.51
C ASP A 267 -1.77 9.81 2.48
N LEU A 268 -2.32 10.99 2.75
CA LEU A 268 -2.30 12.11 1.80
C LEU A 268 -0.91 12.73 1.62
N LEU A 269 -0.04 12.67 2.63
CA LEU A 269 1.34 13.14 2.53
C LEU A 269 2.11 12.30 1.50
N PHE A 270 2.05 10.98 1.62
CA PHE A 270 2.84 10.07 0.79
C PHE A 270 2.18 9.73 -0.56
N GLU A 271 0.87 9.84 -0.69
CA GLU A 271 0.18 9.74 -1.99
C GLU A 271 0.64 10.85 -2.94
N ARG A 272 0.86 12.07 -2.42
CA ARG A 272 1.10 13.25 -3.24
C ARG A 272 2.57 13.68 -3.32
N ASP A 273 3.39 13.36 -2.31
CA ASP A 273 4.83 13.65 -2.31
C ASP A 273 5.62 12.45 -1.74
N PRO A 274 6.13 11.55 -2.60
CA PRO A 274 6.83 10.34 -2.17
C PRO A 274 8.28 10.66 -1.76
N THR A 275 8.52 11.72 -1.01
CA THR A 275 9.86 12.09 -0.55
C THR A 275 9.95 12.02 0.97
N LEU A 276 10.60 10.96 1.44
CA LEU A 276 10.86 10.72 2.85
C LEU A 276 12.09 11.53 3.30
N THR A 277 11.92 12.43 4.26
CA THR A 277 13.01 13.17 4.92
C THR A 277 13.46 12.43 6.18
N ASP A 278 14.71 12.59 6.61
CA ASP A 278 15.24 11.93 7.81
C ASP A 278 14.40 12.19 9.07
N GLU A 279 13.89 13.43 9.21
CA GLU A 279 13.00 13.83 10.31
C GLU A 279 11.68 13.04 10.30
N LEU A 280 11.11 12.82 9.11
CA LEU A 280 9.87 12.06 8.96
C LEU A 280 10.11 10.57 9.14
N THR A 281 11.27 10.05 8.71
CA THR A 281 11.70 8.67 8.98
C THR A 281 11.79 8.42 10.48
N ALA A 282 12.42 9.33 11.23
CA ALA A 282 12.52 9.24 12.69
C ALA A 282 11.12 9.24 13.34
N LEU A 283 10.26 10.18 12.95
CA LEU A 283 8.89 10.27 13.47
C LEU A 283 8.06 9.01 13.19
N LEU A 284 8.08 8.51 11.95
CA LEU A 284 7.39 7.27 11.60
C LEU A 284 7.95 6.07 12.37
N SER A 285 9.26 6.03 12.58
CA SER A 285 9.90 4.97 13.37
C SER A 285 9.41 5.00 14.81
N GLU A 286 9.31 6.17 15.44
CA GLU A 286 8.73 6.32 16.78
C GLU A 286 7.25 5.91 16.83
N LEU A 287 6.44 6.24 15.80
CA LEU A 287 5.06 5.76 15.71
C LEU A 287 4.95 4.23 15.66
N THR A 288 5.92 3.53 15.06
CA THR A 288 5.91 2.07 15.03
C THR A 288 6.17 1.42 16.38
N LEU A 289 6.70 2.18 17.36
CA LEU A 289 6.95 1.72 18.73
C LEU A 289 5.69 1.75 19.61
N LEU A 290 4.58 2.32 19.11
CA LEU A 290 3.30 2.27 19.82
C LEU A 290 2.79 0.81 19.82
N THR A 291 2.65 0.21 21.01
CA THR A 291 2.34 -1.22 21.17
C THR A 291 0.88 -1.49 21.56
N HIS A 292 0.18 -0.52 22.15
CA HIS A 292 -1.22 -0.71 22.56
C HIS A 292 -2.15 -0.93 21.36
N THR A 293 -3.14 -1.81 21.57
CA THR A 293 -4.18 -2.16 20.59
C THR A 293 -4.95 -0.95 20.07
N ASN A 294 -5.18 0.04 20.94
CA ASN A 294 -5.87 1.29 20.59
C ASN A 294 -5.19 2.01 19.41
N ASN A 295 -3.85 2.03 19.39
CA ASN A 295 -3.04 2.78 18.42
C ASN A 295 -2.41 1.89 17.34
N ALA A 296 -2.70 0.59 17.36
CA ALA A 296 -2.09 -0.41 16.48
C ALA A 296 -2.30 -0.10 14.99
N LYS A 297 -3.44 0.48 14.61
CA LYS A 297 -3.72 0.88 13.22
C LYS A 297 -2.75 1.96 12.72
N VAL A 298 -2.45 2.95 13.56
CA VAL A 298 -1.50 4.03 13.25
C VAL A 298 -0.09 3.47 13.13
N ALA A 299 0.33 2.64 14.10
CA ALA A 299 1.65 2.00 14.08
C ALA A 299 1.85 1.09 12.85
N LEU A 300 0.81 0.34 12.47
CA LEU A 300 0.81 -0.49 11.25
C LEU A 300 0.96 0.37 10.00
N LYS A 301 0.21 1.48 9.91
CA LYS A 301 0.29 2.39 8.76
C LYS A 301 1.67 3.02 8.63
N ALA A 302 2.25 3.50 9.75
CA ALA A 302 3.60 4.04 9.76
C ALA A 302 4.64 2.99 9.31
N ARG A 303 4.51 1.74 9.77
CA ARG A 303 5.36 0.63 9.34
C ARG A 303 5.20 0.29 7.86
N GLN A 304 3.96 0.27 7.34
CA GLN A 304 3.70 0.05 5.91
C GLN A 304 4.41 1.08 5.04
N VAL A 305 4.32 2.35 5.42
CA VAL A 305 5.01 3.44 4.72
C VAL A 305 6.53 3.26 4.77
N LEU A 306 7.11 2.99 5.95
CA LEU A 306 8.56 2.77 6.05
C LEU A 306 9.05 1.59 5.19
N ILE A 307 8.27 0.50 5.12
CA ILE A 307 8.59 -0.66 4.27
C ILE A 307 8.47 -0.29 2.78
N GLU A 308 7.44 0.49 2.41
CA GLU A 308 7.26 0.97 1.04
C GLU A 308 8.44 1.83 0.58
N PHE A 309 8.96 2.71 1.45
CA PHE A 309 10.13 3.54 1.16
C PHE A 309 11.46 2.80 1.20
N GLN A 310 11.55 1.67 1.91
CA GLN A 310 12.72 0.79 1.83
C GLN A 310 12.82 0.14 0.44
N GLN A 311 11.70 -0.02 -0.27
CA GLN A 311 11.70 -0.52 -1.63
C GLN A 311 11.97 0.63 -2.62
N PRO A 312 12.91 0.47 -3.55
CA PRO A 312 13.13 1.48 -4.57
C PRO A 312 11.87 1.67 -5.44
N PRO A 313 11.54 2.92 -5.82
CA PRO A 313 10.44 3.23 -6.73
C PRO A 313 10.46 2.39 -8.01
N TYR A 314 9.28 2.13 -8.56
CA TYR A 314 9.12 1.30 -9.77
C TYR A 314 10.07 1.71 -10.91
N GLU A 315 10.18 3.00 -11.21
CA GLU A 315 11.01 3.48 -12.33
C GLU A 315 12.51 3.27 -12.08
N LEU A 316 12.97 3.39 -10.82
CA LEU A 316 14.36 3.09 -10.47
C LEU A 316 14.64 1.58 -10.55
N ARG A 317 13.70 0.74 -10.10
CA ARG A 317 13.80 -0.72 -10.26
C ARG A 317 13.79 -1.12 -11.73
N HIS A 318 12.96 -0.48 -12.55
CA HIS A 318 12.94 -0.69 -13.99
C HIS A 318 14.30 -0.35 -14.61
N ASN A 319 14.83 0.85 -14.38
CA ASN A 319 16.14 1.24 -14.91
C ASN A 319 17.28 0.34 -14.41
N GLN A 320 17.23 -0.08 -13.14
CA GLN A 320 18.22 -1.01 -12.57
C GLN A 320 18.15 -2.38 -13.26
N MET A 321 16.96 -2.95 -13.43
CA MET A 321 16.78 -4.21 -14.14
C MET A 321 17.20 -4.10 -15.60
N GLU A 322 16.86 -2.99 -16.27
CA GLU A 322 17.28 -2.71 -17.65
C GLU A 322 18.81 -2.67 -17.75
N SER A 323 19.49 -1.97 -16.85
CA SER A 323 20.96 -1.92 -16.80
C SER A 323 21.58 -3.31 -16.55
N ILE A 324 20.97 -4.15 -15.71
CA ILE A 324 21.42 -5.54 -15.51
C ILE A 324 21.24 -6.36 -16.79
N PHE A 325 20.10 -6.24 -17.47
CA PHE A 325 19.89 -6.95 -18.73
C PHE A 325 20.84 -6.49 -19.83
N LEU A 326 21.03 -5.18 -19.99
CA LEU A 326 21.94 -4.62 -20.99
C LEU A 326 23.40 -4.96 -20.70
N SER A 327 23.82 -4.98 -19.43
CA SER A 327 25.18 -5.40 -19.06
C SER A 327 25.43 -6.91 -19.16
N ALA A 328 24.37 -7.72 -19.21
CA ALA A 328 24.47 -9.16 -19.45
C ALA A 328 24.56 -9.52 -20.94
N ILE A 329 24.31 -8.56 -21.84
CA ILE A 329 24.37 -8.75 -23.30
C ILE A 329 25.72 -8.24 -23.79
N ASP A 330 26.56 -9.16 -24.28
CA ASP A 330 27.85 -8.80 -24.90
C ASP A 330 27.62 -7.97 -26.18
N MET A 331 28.58 -7.10 -26.50
CA MET A 331 28.52 -6.12 -27.61
C MET A 331 28.35 -6.77 -28.99
N TYR A 332 28.65 -8.08 -29.09
CA TYR A 332 28.48 -8.92 -30.28
C TYR A 332 27.31 -9.92 -30.18
N GLY A 333 26.53 -9.92 -29.10
CA GLY A 333 25.27 -10.67 -29.00
C GLY A 333 25.38 -12.20 -28.89
N HIS A 334 26.56 -12.76 -28.61
CA HIS A 334 26.78 -14.21 -28.72
C HIS A 334 26.76 -14.99 -27.39
N LYS A 335 26.80 -14.34 -26.22
CA LYS A 335 26.68 -15.02 -24.91
C LYS A 335 25.97 -14.15 -23.87
N LEU A 336 24.91 -14.68 -23.25
CA LEU A 336 24.30 -14.12 -22.04
C LEU A 336 25.24 -14.41 -20.86
N CYS A 337 25.82 -13.38 -20.25
CA CYS A 337 26.65 -13.55 -19.06
C CYS A 337 25.78 -14.02 -17.88
N GLN A 338 25.86 -15.32 -17.56
CA GLN A 338 24.99 -15.99 -16.59
C GLN A 338 25.08 -15.38 -15.17
N GLU A 339 26.22 -14.79 -14.80
CA GLU A 339 26.44 -14.21 -13.47
C GLU A 339 25.56 -13.00 -13.16
N ASN A 340 25.34 -12.09 -14.12
CA ASN A 340 24.50 -10.90 -13.91
C ASN A 340 23.01 -11.27 -13.85
N ILE A 341 22.61 -12.28 -14.63
CA ILE A 341 21.26 -12.84 -14.63
C ILE A 341 20.99 -13.62 -13.33
N GLN A 342 22.00 -14.31 -12.80
CA GLN A 342 21.91 -15.02 -11.52
C GLN A 342 21.54 -14.09 -10.37
N LYS A 343 22.05 -12.84 -10.36
CA LYS A 343 21.67 -11.81 -9.38
C LYS A 343 20.17 -11.51 -9.38
N LEU A 344 19.51 -11.55 -10.54
CA LEU A 344 18.05 -11.37 -10.65
C LEU A 344 17.27 -12.62 -10.22
N ILE A 345 17.83 -13.81 -10.44
CA ILE A 345 17.19 -15.08 -10.05
C ILE A 345 17.23 -15.27 -8.53
N SER A 346 18.38 -15.00 -7.90
CA SER A 346 18.58 -15.17 -6.45
C SER A 346 18.15 -13.94 -5.62
N SER A 347 17.57 -12.91 -6.24
CA SER A 347 17.18 -11.69 -5.53
C SER A 347 15.98 -11.96 -4.61
N GLU A 348 16.08 -11.52 -3.35
CA GLU A 348 14.99 -11.61 -2.36
C GLU A 348 13.84 -10.64 -2.66
N THR A 349 14.16 -9.51 -3.28
CA THR A 349 13.17 -8.48 -3.67
C THR A 349 12.27 -8.98 -4.78
N SER A 350 10.96 -8.72 -4.70
CA SER A 350 10.04 -9.08 -5.77
C SER A 350 10.37 -8.33 -7.07
N ILE A 351 10.61 -9.07 -8.14
CA ILE A 351 10.91 -8.50 -9.48
C ILE A 351 9.77 -8.68 -10.48
N LEU A 352 8.76 -9.50 -10.16
CA LEU A 352 7.74 -9.93 -11.15
C LEU A 352 6.80 -8.80 -11.58
N ASP A 353 6.65 -7.79 -10.73
CA ASP A 353 5.92 -6.56 -11.01
C ASP A 353 6.63 -5.63 -12.02
N VAL A 354 7.93 -5.81 -12.24
CA VAL A 354 8.70 -5.05 -13.23
C VAL A 354 9.12 -5.92 -14.41
N LEU A 355 9.45 -7.19 -14.16
CA LEU A 355 10.03 -8.12 -15.13
C LEU A 355 9.18 -8.26 -16.41
N HIS A 356 7.85 -8.29 -16.26
CA HIS A 356 6.95 -8.48 -17.39
C HIS A 356 6.97 -7.33 -18.41
N SER A 357 7.43 -6.13 -18.01
CA SER A 357 7.60 -5.01 -18.93
C SER A 357 8.70 -5.27 -19.97
N PHE A 358 9.72 -6.07 -19.62
CA PHE A 358 10.84 -6.41 -20.49
C PHE A 358 10.51 -7.49 -21.52
N TYR A 359 9.39 -8.21 -21.37
CA TYR A 359 8.93 -9.17 -22.39
C TYR A 359 8.62 -8.50 -23.73
N PHE A 360 8.36 -7.19 -23.71
CA PHE A 360 8.00 -6.39 -24.88
C PHE A 360 9.08 -5.34 -25.21
N HIS A 361 10.32 -5.57 -24.75
CA HIS A 361 11.44 -4.67 -24.97
C HIS A 361 11.88 -4.66 -26.45
N SER A 362 12.42 -3.52 -26.92
CA SER A 362 12.86 -3.33 -28.31
C SER A 362 13.95 -4.34 -28.71
N ASN A 363 14.91 -4.57 -27.80
CA ASN A 363 15.99 -5.52 -27.98
C ASN A 363 15.53 -6.97 -27.76
N VAL A 364 15.68 -7.81 -28.80
CA VAL A 364 15.33 -9.24 -28.81
C VAL A 364 16.04 -10.03 -27.70
N GLN A 365 17.32 -9.74 -27.47
CA GLN A 365 18.13 -10.45 -26.47
C GLN A 365 17.64 -10.15 -25.05
N VAL A 366 17.19 -8.92 -24.79
CA VAL A 366 16.55 -8.54 -23.52
C VAL A 366 15.24 -9.30 -23.32
N ARG A 367 14.42 -9.46 -24.37
CA ARG A 367 13.19 -10.26 -24.30
C ARG A 367 13.49 -11.71 -23.94
N GLN A 368 14.44 -12.34 -24.63
CA GLN A 368 14.88 -13.71 -24.35
C GLN A 368 15.36 -13.87 -22.91
N ALA A 369 16.27 -13.00 -22.47
CA ALA A 369 16.79 -13.00 -21.11
C ALA A 369 15.69 -12.82 -20.06
N ALA A 370 14.73 -11.92 -20.28
CA ALA A 370 13.64 -11.66 -19.34
C ALA A 370 12.70 -12.87 -19.19
N LEU A 371 12.36 -13.55 -20.29
CA LEU A 371 11.55 -14.78 -20.25
C LEU A 371 12.29 -15.92 -19.54
N GLU A 372 13.60 -16.06 -19.77
CA GLU A 372 14.44 -17.03 -19.09
C GLU A 372 14.60 -16.76 -17.59
N VAL A 373 14.78 -15.49 -17.18
CA VAL A 373 14.75 -15.08 -15.76
C VAL A 373 13.43 -15.48 -15.11
N TYR A 374 12.30 -15.25 -15.79
CA TYR A 374 11.00 -15.62 -15.25
C TYR A 374 10.89 -17.12 -15.01
N VAL A 375 11.29 -17.95 -15.98
CA VAL A 375 11.25 -19.41 -15.85
C VAL A 375 12.16 -19.86 -14.70
N ARG A 376 13.42 -19.43 -14.68
CA ARG A 376 14.36 -19.81 -13.61
C ARG A 376 13.89 -19.37 -12.23
N ARG A 377 13.27 -18.19 -12.13
CA ARG A 377 12.77 -17.66 -10.87
C ARG A 377 11.45 -18.29 -10.41
N SER A 378 10.54 -18.61 -11.34
CA SER A 378 9.26 -19.25 -11.00
C SER A 378 9.45 -20.72 -10.58
N TYR A 379 10.50 -21.36 -11.07
CA TYR A 379 10.81 -22.77 -10.83
C TYR A 379 12.08 -22.98 -10.01
N ILE A 380 12.43 -22.06 -9.10
CA ILE A 380 13.62 -22.19 -8.22
C ILE A 380 13.65 -23.51 -7.44
N SER A 381 12.47 -24.03 -7.06
CA SER A 381 12.35 -25.29 -6.31
C SER A 381 12.43 -26.56 -7.17
N TYR A 382 12.65 -26.44 -8.49
CA TYR A 382 12.73 -27.54 -9.44
C TYR A 382 14.08 -27.54 -10.14
N ASP A 383 14.54 -28.73 -10.51
CA ASP A 383 15.77 -28.86 -11.31
C ASP A 383 15.44 -28.59 -12.78
N LEU A 384 15.98 -27.50 -13.32
CA LEU A 384 15.81 -27.11 -14.72
C LEU A 384 16.94 -27.71 -15.56
N ASN A 385 16.62 -28.63 -16.48
CA ASN A 385 17.64 -29.33 -17.27
C ASN A 385 18.07 -28.53 -18.50
N SER A 386 17.08 -27.99 -19.21
CA SER A 386 17.31 -27.29 -20.47
C SER A 386 16.35 -26.12 -20.61
N ILE A 387 16.88 -25.02 -21.16
CA ILE A 387 16.12 -23.84 -21.55
C ILE A 387 16.55 -23.51 -22.97
N GLN A 388 15.58 -23.47 -23.89
CA GLN A 388 15.79 -23.20 -25.30
C GLN A 388 14.95 -22.00 -25.71
N HIS A 389 15.61 -21.01 -26.31
CA HIS A 389 14.95 -19.86 -26.90
C HIS A 389 14.45 -20.20 -28.30
N ARG A 390 13.17 -19.96 -28.57
CA ARG A 390 12.53 -20.14 -29.87
C ARG A 390 11.88 -18.85 -30.33
N PHE A 391 11.79 -18.70 -31.64
CA PHE A 391 10.99 -17.67 -32.28
C PHE A 391 9.83 -18.35 -32.99
N LEU A 392 8.63 -17.85 -32.75
CA LEU A 392 7.47 -18.22 -33.53
C LEU A 392 7.53 -17.56 -34.90
N SER A 393 6.73 -18.06 -35.85
CA SER A 393 6.63 -17.58 -37.23
C SER A 393 6.27 -16.08 -37.31
N ASP A 394 5.62 -15.55 -36.28
CA ASP A 394 5.22 -14.15 -36.13
C ASP A 394 6.32 -13.25 -35.51
N GLY A 395 7.50 -13.79 -35.22
CA GLY A 395 8.61 -13.07 -34.58
C GLY A 395 8.50 -12.97 -33.05
N THR A 396 7.50 -13.60 -32.44
CA THR A 396 7.32 -13.63 -30.98
C THR A 396 8.37 -14.51 -30.32
N CYS A 397 8.94 -14.02 -29.21
CA CYS A 397 9.90 -14.79 -28.40
C CYS A 397 9.16 -15.80 -27.52
N ALA A 398 9.57 -17.06 -27.60
CA ALA A 398 9.11 -18.14 -26.75
C ALA A 398 10.31 -18.84 -26.08
N VAL A 399 10.13 -19.31 -24.85
CA VAL A 399 11.11 -20.09 -24.12
C VAL A 399 10.52 -21.45 -23.84
N GLN A 400 11.15 -22.49 -24.37
CA GLN A 400 10.86 -23.87 -24.03
C GLN A 400 11.80 -24.31 -22.91
N PHE A 401 11.26 -24.95 -21.88
CA PHE A 401 12.03 -25.45 -20.76
C PHE A 401 11.65 -26.88 -20.41
N SER A 402 12.60 -27.63 -19.89
CA SER A 402 12.39 -28.96 -19.33
C SER A 402 12.80 -28.96 -17.87
N LEU A 403 11.93 -29.47 -16.99
CA LEU A 403 12.22 -29.58 -15.57
C LEU A 403 12.00 -30.98 -15.05
N TYR A 404 12.72 -31.34 -14.00
CA TYR A 404 12.43 -32.51 -13.18
C TYR A 404 11.69 -32.12 -11.91
N LEU A 405 10.80 -33.00 -11.50
CA LEU A 405 10.17 -32.93 -10.19
C LEU A 405 11.22 -33.25 -9.11
N PRO A 406 11.32 -32.50 -8.01
CA PRO A 406 12.22 -32.88 -6.92
C PRO A 406 11.81 -34.23 -6.31
N LEU A 407 12.76 -34.95 -5.70
CA LEU A 407 12.53 -36.29 -5.11
C LEU A 407 11.38 -36.32 -4.10
N ASN A 408 11.17 -35.23 -3.36
CA ASN A 408 10.10 -35.10 -2.37
C ASN A 408 8.72 -34.73 -2.97
N HIS A 409 8.60 -34.62 -4.29
CA HIS A 409 7.34 -34.25 -4.93
C HIS A 409 6.31 -35.38 -4.76
N PRO A 410 5.04 -35.08 -4.39
CA PRO A 410 4.03 -36.10 -4.12
C PRO A 410 3.86 -37.09 -5.29
N ASN A 411 3.84 -36.62 -6.54
CA ASN A 411 3.78 -37.53 -7.70
C ASN A 411 4.95 -38.54 -7.78
N ARG A 412 6.17 -38.19 -7.36
CA ARG A 412 7.30 -39.16 -7.31
C ARG A 412 7.11 -40.19 -6.20
N LEU A 413 6.61 -39.74 -5.05
CA LEU A 413 6.34 -40.62 -3.90
C LEU A 413 5.21 -41.61 -4.19
N PHE A 414 4.12 -41.17 -4.82
CA PHE A 414 3.00 -42.03 -5.22
C PHE A 414 3.41 -43.11 -6.23
N GLU A 415 4.26 -42.78 -7.21
CA GLU A 415 4.76 -43.77 -8.17
C GLU A 415 5.77 -44.74 -7.54
N HIS A 416 6.66 -44.26 -6.66
CA HIS A 416 7.57 -45.12 -5.90
C HIS A 416 6.82 -46.10 -4.99
N GLU A 417 5.75 -45.70 -4.32
CA GLU A 417 4.93 -46.61 -3.49
C GLU A 417 4.21 -47.67 -4.33
N ASN A 418 3.78 -47.34 -5.55
CA ASN A 418 3.13 -48.29 -6.46
C ASN A 418 4.14 -49.25 -7.11
N MET A 419 5.34 -48.78 -7.47
CA MET A 419 6.41 -49.62 -8.00
C MET A 419 7.02 -50.53 -6.93
N ALA A 420 7.23 -50.04 -5.71
CA ALA A 420 7.72 -50.84 -4.59
C ALA A 420 6.75 -51.97 -4.18
N ARG A 421 5.45 -51.82 -4.49
CA ARG A 421 4.45 -52.89 -4.30
C ARG A 421 4.45 -53.93 -5.43
N ALA A 422 5.07 -53.66 -6.58
CA ALA A 422 5.05 -54.52 -7.76
C ALA A 422 6.35 -55.33 -7.98
N SER A 423 7.46 -54.98 -7.33
CA SER A 423 8.76 -55.66 -7.50
C SER A 423 9.36 -56.12 -6.16
N SER A 424 9.76 -57.39 -6.08
CA SER A 424 10.43 -57.96 -4.92
C SER A 424 11.80 -57.30 -4.67
N PHE A 425 12.04 -57.04 -3.39
CA PHE A 425 13.26 -56.48 -2.78
C PHE A 425 14.58 -56.96 -3.40
N ALA A 426 15.45 -56.01 -3.80
CA ALA A 426 16.70 -55.70 -3.07
C ALA A 426 17.87 -55.22 -3.96
N ASP A 427 17.84 -55.33 -5.30
CA ASP A 427 19.09 -55.19 -6.08
C ASP A 427 19.12 -54.11 -7.19
N ASP A 428 18.08 -53.28 -7.31
CA ASP A 428 17.96 -52.35 -8.46
C ASP A 428 18.05 -50.85 -8.12
N LEU A 429 18.37 -50.50 -6.87
CA LEU A 429 18.44 -49.10 -6.41
C LEU A 429 19.55 -48.27 -7.08
N THR A 430 20.50 -48.91 -7.77
CA THR A 430 21.61 -48.24 -8.47
C THR A 430 21.37 -48.11 -9.98
N ASN A 431 20.52 -48.94 -10.58
CA ASN A 431 20.22 -48.91 -12.02
C ASN A 431 18.97 -48.09 -12.40
N LEU A 432 18.08 -47.80 -11.43
CA LEU A 432 16.85 -47.02 -11.65
C LEU A 432 17.09 -45.54 -12.00
N ASN A 433 18.29 -45.00 -11.73
CA ASN A 433 18.59 -43.58 -11.98
C ASN A 433 18.62 -43.19 -13.47
N ASN A 434 18.83 -44.14 -14.39
CA ASN A 434 18.95 -43.84 -15.83
C ASN A 434 17.68 -44.11 -16.64
N THR A 435 16.74 -44.94 -16.16
CA THR A 435 15.50 -45.29 -16.90
C THR A 435 14.26 -44.55 -16.42
N ASP A 436 14.24 -44.03 -15.19
CA ASP A 436 13.10 -43.31 -14.61
C ASP A 436 13.13 -41.79 -14.86
N SER A 437 14.16 -41.29 -15.54
CA SER A 437 14.32 -39.85 -15.84
C SER A 437 13.13 -39.32 -16.64
N ASP A 438 12.72 -40.03 -17.68
CA ASP A 438 11.69 -39.57 -18.62
C ASP A 438 10.28 -39.48 -18.00
N LEU A 439 9.99 -40.29 -16.96
CA LEU A 439 8.67 -40.32 -16.30
C LEU A 439 8.37 -39.06 -15.49
N PHE A 440 9.43 -38.40 -14.98
CA PHE A 440 9.29 -37.23 -14.12
C PHE A 440 9.71 -35.92 -14.79
N GLN A 441 10.04 -35.98 -16.08
CA GLN A 441 10.32 -34.80 -16.88
C GLN A 441 9.02 -34.10 -17.26
N ARG A 442 8.98 -32.78 -17.07
CA ARG A 442 7.90 -31.93 -17.58
C ARG A 442 8.45 -30.94 -18.56
N MET A 443 7.76 -30.82 -19.70
CA MET A 443 8.06 -29.80 -20.69
C MET A 443 7.12 -28.60 -20.47
N GLY A 444 7.68 -27.41 -20.54
CA GLY A 444 6.95 -26.16 -20.48
C GLY A 444 7.29 -25.24 -21.64
N ILE A 445 6.33 -24.44 -22.08
CA ILE A 445 6.58 -23.32 -22.99
C ILE A 445 6.04 -22.04 -22.38
N LEU A 446 6.79 -20.97 -22.53
CA LEU A 446 6.40 -19.63 -22.12
C LEU A 446 6.55 -18.68 -23.30
N ALA A 447 5.51 -17.92 -23.61
CA ALA A 447 5.52 -16.92 -24.68
C ALA A 447 4.83 -15.63 -24.26
N ALA A 448 5.24 -14.51 -24.86
CA ALA A 448 4.70 -13.19 -24.56
C ALA A 448 4.21 -12.49 -25.84
N PHE A 449 2.92 -12.17 -25.90
CA PHE A 449 2.26 -11.59 -27.07
C PHE A 449 1.83 -10.15 -26.82
N ASP A 450 1.94 -9.30 -27.85
CA ASP A 450 1.50 -7.90 -27.78
C ASP A 450 -0.02 -7.72 -27.74
N SER A 451 -0.79 -8.71 -28.21
CA SER A 451 -2.25 -8.65 -28.24
C SER A 451 -2.88 -10.03 -28.08
N TRP A 452 -4.14 -10.05 -27.65
CA TRP A 452 -4.89 -11.29 -27.47
C TRP A 452 -5.13 -12.03 -28.78
N GLU A 453 -5.37 -11.31 -29.86
CA GLU A 453 -5.62 -11.88 -31.19
C GLU A 453 -4.39 -12.63 -31.71
N ARG A 454 -3.20 -12.06 -31.52
CA ARG A 454 -1.93 -12.74 -31.86
C ARG A 454 -1.74 -14.00 -31.03
N ALA A 455 -2.02 -13.93 -29.73
CA ALA A 455 -1.94 -15.10 -28.86
C ALA A 455 -2.88 -16.23 -29.33
N LYS A 456 -4.08 -15.92 -29.85
CA LYS A 456 -5.01 -16.91 -30.42
C LYS A 456 -4.47 -17.55 -31.70
N SER A 457 -4.00 -16.75 -32.64
CA SER A 457 -3.51 -17.22 -33.94
C SER A 457 -2.26 -18.09 -33.82
N SER A 458 -1.35 -17.73 -32.92
CA SER A 458 -0.06 -18.42 -32.72
C SER A 458 -0.14 -19.54 -31.67
N PHE A 459 -1.30 -19.78 -31.06
CA PHE A 459 -1.46 -20.81 -30.02
C PHE A 459 -1.19 -22.22 -30.55
N ASP A 460 -1.66 -22.54 -31.76
CA ASP A 460 -1.44 -23.87 -32.34
C ASP A 460 0.06 -24.12 -32.64
N GLU A 461 0.81 -23.05 -32.93
CA GLU A 461 2.27 -23.10 -33.12
C GLU A 461 3.00 -23.37 -31.80
N LEU A 462 2.59 -22.75 -30.68
CA LEU A 462 3.11 -23.05 -29.34
C LEU A 462 2.93 -24.51 -28.93
N LEU A 463 1.95 -25.18 -29.51
CA LEU A 463 1.66 -26.57 -29.24
C LEU A 463 2.54 -27.54 -30.02
N THR A 464 3.16 -27.12 -31.13
CA THR A 464 4.00 -27.99 -31.98
C THR A 464 5.12 -28.74 -31.24
N PRO A 465 5.81 -28.17 -30.23
CA PRO A 465 6.92 -28.84 -29.55
C PRO A 465 6.49 -29.97 -28.61
N PHE A 466 5.20 -30.10 -28.31
CA PHE A 466 4.65 -31.13 -27.43
C PHE A 466 4.14 -32.36 -28.20
N SER A 467 4.30 -32.40 -29.51
CA SER A 467 3.99 -33.59 -30.30
C SER A 467 4.92 -34.72 -29.89
N PRO A 468 4.44 -35.96 -29.72
CA PRO A 468 5.31 -37.09 -29.44
C PRO A 468 6.18 -37.31 -30.67
N THR A 469 7.46 -36.95 -30.58
CA THR A 469 8.47 -37.48 -31.49
C THR A 469 8.51 -38.97 -31.23
N TYR A 470 7.83 -39.77 -32.05
CA TYR A 470 8.25 -41.15 -32.23
C TYR A 470 9.71 -41.06 -32.67
N SER A 471 10.59 -41.57 -31.82
CA SER A 471 12.02 -41.66 -32.05
C SER A 471 12.27 -42.49 -33.32
N ASP A 472 12.40 -41.81 -34.46
CA ASP A 472 12.92 -42.39 -35.70
C ASP A 472 14.32 -41.86 -36.08
N ASP A 473 14.94 -41.04 -35.22
CA ASP A 473 16.34 -40.64 -35.38
C ASP A 473 17.25 -41.44 -34.43
N LEU A 474 17.34 -42.75 -34.67
CA LEU A 474 18.46 -43.58 -34.22
C LEU A 474 19.04 -44.38 -35.40
N SER A 475 19.29 -43.69 -36.53
CA SER A 475 20.05 -44.22 -37.66
C SER A 475 21.16 -43.27 -38.10
N SER A 476 22.01 -42.88 -37.16
CA SER A 476 23.38 -42.45 -37.43
C SER A 476 24.11 -42.36 -36.09
N PHE A 477 25.31 -42.95 -36.01
CA PHE A 477 26.18 -43.09 -34.83
C PHE A 477 26.01 -44.37 -33.99
N THR A 478 26.21 -45.52 -34.63
CA THR A 478 26.92 -46.64 -33.99
C THR A 478 28.17 -46.98 -34.80
N GLU A 479 29.29 -46.35 -34.45
CA GLU A 479 30.60 -46.93 -34.65
C GLU A 479 31.45 -46.73 -33.40
N SER A 480 32.09 -47.82 -32.98
CA SER A 480 33.25 -47.86 -32.09
C SER A 480 33.02 -47.76 -30.58
N ARG A 481 32.65 -48.89 -29.95
CA ARG A 481 33.44 -49.42 -28.83
C ARG A 481 33.17 -50.90 -28.57
N SER A 482 34.12 -51.71 -29.00
CA SER A 482 34.33 -53.09 -28.64
C SER A 482 34.89 -53.20 -27.22
N VAL A 483 34.21 -53.92 -26.31
CA VAL A 483 34.86 -54.64 -25.21
C VAL A 483 34.14 -55.99 -24.98
N ARG A 484 34.99 -57.00 -24.84
CA ARG A 484 34.81 -58.46 -24.80
C ARG A 484 33.81 -58.99 -23.75
N ALA A 485 32.98 -59.93 -24.22
CA ALA A 485 32.68 -61.28 -23.71
C ALA A 485 32.81 -61.58 -22.21
N TYR A 486 31.74 -62.16 -21.62
CA TYR A 486 31.73 -63.57 -21.16
C TYR A 486 30.31 -64.13 -21.26
N GLY A 487 30.20 -65.35 -21.80
CA GLY A 487 28.93 -66.04 -21.99
C GLY A 487 28.41 -66.71 -20.73
N ARG A 488 27.08 -66.80 -20.65
CA ARG A 488 26.39 -67.93 -20.01
C ARG A 488 25.05 -68.13 -20.70
N GLN A 489 24.96 -69.21 -21.47
CA GLN A 489 23.71 -69.80 -21.91
C GLN A 489 22.96 -70.31 -20.68
N SER A 490 21.71 -69.89 -20.54
CA SER A 490 20.68 -70.65 -19.83
C SER A 490 19.34 -70.34 -20.50
N SER A 491 18.90 -71.32 -21.26
CA SER A 491 17.60 -71.45 -21.90
C SER A 491 16.45 -71.33 -20.90
N CYS A 492 15.55 -70.39 -21.14
CA CYS A 492 14.12 -70.58 -20.89
C CYS A 492 13.34 -69.73 -21.88
N ASP A 493 12.86 -70.40 -22.94
CA ASP A 493 11.82 -69.87 -23.80
C ASP A 493 10.53 -69.73 -22.99
N SER A 494 9.99 -68.51 -22.95
CA SER A 494 8.57 -68.26 -22.72
C SER A 494 8.21 -66.91 -23.35
N PRO A 495 7.27 -66.85 -24.30
CA PRO A 495 6.88 -65.61 -24.95
C PRO A 495 5.99 -64.82 -23.99
N LEU A 496 6.59 -63.95 -23.19
CA LEU A 496 5.83 -62.94 -22.44
C LEU A 496 5.33 -61.89 -23.44
N ILE A 497 4.08 -62.09 -23.85
CA ILE A 497 3.17 -61.08 -24.37
C ILE A 497 3.39 -59.81 -23.54
N ARG A 498 4.04 -58.80 -24.14
CA ARG A 498 4.07 -57.42 -23.61
C ARG A 498 2.64 -56.91 -23.63
N THR A 499 1.91 -57.14 -22.55
CA THR A 499 0.64 -56.46 -22.26
C THR A 499 0.94 -54.97 -22.11
N GLN A 500 0.81 -54.24 -23.22
CA GLN A 500 0.45 -52.83 -23.20
C GLN A 500 -0.91 -52.71 -22.51
N ASN A 501 -0.95 -52.47 -21.20
CA ASN A 501 -2.16 -51.97 -20.54
C ASN A 501 -1.77 -51.28 -19.23
N ASN A 502 -2.32 -50.07 -19.05
CA ASN A 502 -2.21 -49.15 -17.91
C ASN A 502 -0.97 -48.24 -17.88
N ARG A 503 -0.81 -47.37 -18.90
CA ARG A 503 -0.17 -46.07 -18.69
C ARG A 503 -1.24 -45.10 -18.17
N ILE A 504 -1.08 -44.61 -16.95
CA ILE A 504 -1.91 -43.52 -16.42
C ILE A 504 -1.67 -42.31 -17.32
N ASP A 505 -2.74 -41.81 -17.93
CA ASP A 505 -2.76 -40.71 -18.90
C ASP A 505 -2.56 -39.35 -18.19
N GLU A 506 -1.50 -39.23 -17.38
CA GLU A 506 -1.20 -38.02 -16.60
C GLU A 506 -0.65 -36.93 -17.54
N ALA A 507 -1.41 -35.86 -17.70
CA ALA A 507 -0.93 -34.69 -18.42
C ALA A 507 0.24 -34.04 -17.65
N VAL A 508 1.35 -33.81 -18.33
CA VAL A 508 2.62 -33.34 -17.74
C VAL A 508 3.02 -31.93 -18.18
N ASN A 509 2.56 -31.49 -19.36
CA ASN A 509 3.08 -30.30 -20.03
C ASN A 509 2.47 -28.98 -19.52
N LEU A 510 3.24 -27.90 -19.57
CA LEU A 510 2.87 -26.59 -19.03
C LEU A 510 2.92 -25.51 -20.11
N ILE A 511 1.94 -24.62 -20.13
CA ILE A 511 1.91 -23.47 -21.04
C ILE A 511 1.71 -22.18 -20.26
N TYR A 512 2.54 -21.20 -20.55
CA TYR A 512 2.47 -19.84 -20.02
C TYR A 512 2.36 -18.85 -21.16
N VAL A 513 1.32 -18.01 -21.11
CA VAL A 513 1.04 -16.99 -22.11
C VAL A 513 0.92 -15.65 -21.40
N PHE A 514 1.88 -14.76 -21.66
CA PHE A 514 1.82 -13.36 -21.24
C PHE A 514 1.21 -12.53 -22.36
N ILE A 515 0.31 -11.62 -22.01
CA ILE A 515 -0.35 -10.72 -22.95
C ILE A 515 -0.08 -9.30 -22.48
N LYS A 516 0.48 -8.47 -23.36
CA LYS A 516 0.66 -7.04 -23.10
C LYS A 516 -0.70 -6.41 -22.84
N ASP A 517 -0.71 -5.44 -21.93
CA ASP A 517 -1.89 -4.68 -21.56
C ASP A 517 -2.72 -4.18 -22.76
N ASP A 518 -3.77 -4.93 -23.10
CA ASP A 518 -4.64 -4.69 -24.25
C ASP A 518 -5.91 -3.97 -23.76
N ALA A 519 -6.14 -2.77 -24.30
CA ALA A 519 -7.30 -1.95 -23.93
C ALA A 519 -8.63 -2.68 -24.19
N ASN A 520 -8.69 -3.56 -25.20
CA ASN A 520 -9.87 -4.34 -25.55
C ASN A 520 -10.15 -5.44 -24.51
N LEU A 521 -9.11 -6.00 -23.90
CA LEU A 521 -9.26 -6.98 -22.83
C LEU A 521 -9.72 -6.32 -21.53
N ARG A 522 -9.22 -5.10 -21.21
CA ARG A 522 -9.63 -4.36 -20.00
C ARG A 522 -11.11 -3.97 -19.95
N GLN A 523 -11.74 -3.75 -21.10
CA GLN A 523 -13.18 -3.42 -21.16
C GLN A 523 -14.07 -4.61 -20.78
N ASN A 524 -13.56 -5.84 -20.88
CA ASN A 524 -14.30 -7.03 -20.50
C ASN A 524 -14.30 -7.20 -18.98
N LEU A 525 -15.46 -6.98 -18.34
CA LEU A 525 -15.68 -7.16 -16.89
C LEU A 525 -15.38 -8.58 -16.38
N LYS A 526 -15.19 -9.56 -17.28
CA LYS A 526 -14.91 -10.97 -16.96
C LYS A 526 -13.87 -11.58 -17.90
N LEU A 527 -12.60 -11.23 -17.71
CA LEU A 527 -11.45 -11.83 -18.43
C LEU A 527 -11.38 -13.36 -18.29
N GLU A 528 -11.84 -13.87 -17.15
CA GLU A 528 -11.88 -15.29 -16.83
C GLU A 528 -12.71 -16.11 -17.83
N ASP A 529 -13.86 -15.56 -18.24
CA ASP A 529 -14.78 -16.22 -19.18
C ASP A 529 -14.17 -16.26 -20.58
N VAL A 530 -13.54 -15.17 -21.03
CA VAL A 530 -12.89 -15.07 -22.34
C VAL A 530 -11.76 -16.10 -22.48
N PHE A 531 -10.92 -16.23 -21.47
CA PHE A 531 -9.84 -17.23 -21.46
C PHE A 531 -10.37 -18.65 -21.32
N LEU A 532 -11.43 -18.84 -20.52
CA LEU A 532 -12.07 -20.14 -20.35
C LEU A 532 -12.68 -20.65 -21.65
N ASP A 533 -13.44 -19.82 -22.37
CA ASP A 533 -14.06 -20.16 -23.65
C ASP A 533 -13.00 -20.56 -24.69
N PHE A 534 -11.87 -19.85 -24.72
CA PHE A 534 -10.76 -20.18 -25.60
C PHE A 534 -10.15 -21.55 -25.25
N VAL A 535 -9.84 -21.82 -23.97
CA VAL A 535 -9.30 -23.11 -23.54
C VAL A 535 -10.28 -24.26 -23.82
N GLN A 536 -11.59 -24.03 -23.66
CA GLN A 536 -12.61 -25.01 -24.00
C GLN A 536 -12.62 -25.33 -25.50
N SER A 537 -12.50 -24.31 -26.36
CA SER A 537 -12.45 -24.50 -27.82
C SER A 537 -11.26 -25.35 -28.28
N LYS A 538 -10.14 -25.30 -27.53
CA LYS A 538 -8.89 -26.04 -27.83
C LYS A 538 -8.70 -27.31 -26.97
N ARG A 539 -9.72 -27.71 -26.21
CA ARG A 539 -9.64 -28.81 -25.22
C ARG A 539 -9.09 -30.11 -25.79
N GLU A 540 -9.58 -30.54 -26.96
CA GLU A 540 -9.17 -31.83 -27.55
C GLU A 540 -7.71 -31.80 -28.03
N VAL A 541 -7.26 -30.67 -28.59
CA VAL A 541 -5.85 -30.47 -28.98
C VAL A 541 -4.95 -30.47 -27.74
N CYS A 542 -5.39 -29.83 -26.66
CA CYS A 542 -4.64 -29.79 -25.41
C CYS A 542 -4.54 -31.15 -24.73
N LYS A 543 -5.59 -31.99 -24.82
CA LYS A 543 -5.56 -33.38 -24.34
C LYS A 543 -4.56 -34.22 -25.14
N ALA A 544 -4.60 -34.14 -26.47
CA ALA A 544 -3.71 -34.91 -27.34
C ALA A 544 -2.22 -34.63 -27.08
N LYS A 545 -1.90 -33.43 -26.58
CA LYS A 545 -0.53 -32.97 -26.28
C LYS A 545 -0.17 -33.03 -24.79
N ASN A 546 -0.94 -33.76 -23.98
CA ASN A 546 -0.69 -33.97 -22.55
C ASN A 546 -0.46 -32.69 -21.75
N ILE A 547 -1.23 -31.63 -22.04
CA ILE A 547 -1.12 -30.35 -21.34
C ILE A 547 -1.86 -30.43 -20.00
N ARG A 548 -1.12 -30.21 -18.91
CA ARG A 548 -1.62 -30.21 -17.54
C ARG A 548 -2.21 -28.86 -17.16
N ARG A 549 -1.50 -27.78 -17.49
CA ARG A 549 -1.82 -26.41 -17.05
C ARG A 549 -1.57 -25.41 -18.16
N ILE A 550 -2.51 -24.50 -18.33
CA ILE A 550 -2.37 -23.32 -19.19
C ILE A 550 -2.58 -22.10 -18.30
N THR A 551 -1.60 -21.20 -18.28
CA THR A 551 -1.65 -19.97 -17.48
C THR A 551 -1.62 -18.77 -18.41
N PHE A 552 -2.64 -17.94 -18.34
CA PHE A 552 -2.67 -16.63 -18.98
C PHE A 552 -2.37 -15.54 -17.97
N SER A 553 -1.61 -14.53 -18.37
CA SER A 553 -1.35 -13.37 -17.53
C SER A 553 -1.37 -12.08 -18.32
N LEU A 554 -1.97 -11.04 -17.72
CA LEU A 554 -2.02 -9.70 -18.26
C LEU A 554 -0.90 -8.86 -17.66
N ALA A 555 0.00 -8.38 -18.51
CA ALA A 555 1.18 -7.62 -18.15
C ALA A 555 0.85 -6.12 -18.11
N ALA A 556 0.27 -5.67 -16.99
CA ALA A 556 -0.08 -4.26 -16.76
C ALA A 556 1.06 -3.49 -16.07
N LYS A 557 1.44 -2.34 -16.65
CA LYS A 557 2.53 -1.50 -16.10
C LYS A 557 2.20 -1.06 -14.67
N ARG A 558 3.20 -1.11 -13.77
CA ARG A 558 3.09 -0.71 -12.34
C ARG A 558 2.15 -1.58 -11.49
N GLN A 559 1.83 -2.79 -11.95
CA GLN A 559 0.99 -3.72 -11.21
C GLN A 559 1.61 -5.11 -11.18
N PHE A 560 1.30 -5.88 -10.15
CA PHE A 560 1.64 -7.30 -10.15
C PHE A 560 0.85 -8.04 -11.22
N PRO A 561 1.48 -8.95 -11.98
CA PRO A 561 0.79 -9.75 -12.98
C PRO A 561 -0.28 -10.63 -12.31
N VAL A 562 -1.50 -10.57 -12.84
CA VAL A 562 -2.61 -11.45 -12.44
C VAL A 562 -2.52 -12.73 -13.26
N TYR A 563 -2.67 -13.89 -12.63
CA TYR A 563 -2.53 -15.20 -13.27
C TYR A 563 -3.86 -15.95 -13.32
N TYR A 564 -4.29 -16.33 -14.53
CA TYR A 564 -5.46 -17.17 -14.79
C TYR A 564 -4.98 -18.56 -15.20
N THR A 565 -5.03 -19.52 -14.26
CA THR A 565 -4.52 -20.89 -14.48
C THR A 565 -5.64 -21.90 -14.66
N TYR A 566 -5.72 -22.51 -15.83
CA TYR A 566 -6.64 -23.59 -16.17
C TYR A 566 -5.93 -24.93 -16.05
N ARG A 567 -6.54 -25.90 -15.37
CA ARG A 567 -5.92 -27.20 -15.06
C ARG A 567 -6.79 -28.35 -15.55
N LYS A 568 -6.17 -29.38 -16.15
CA LYS A 568 -6.84 -30.66 -16.41
C LYS A 568 -7.11 -31.35 -15.07
N ARG A 569 -8.38 -31.62 -14.73
CA ARG A 569 -8.72 -32.53 -13.62
C ARG A 569 -8.53 -33.96 -14.11
N LEU A 570 -7.74 -34.73 -13.35
CA LEU A 570 -7.66 -36.19 -13.52
C LEU A 570 -8.98 -36.73 -12.98
N ASN A 571 -9.75 -37.43 -13.83
CA ASN A 571 -10.91 -38.21 -13.38
C ASN A 571 -10.45 -39.64 -13.10
#